data_AF-A0A6A5BST4-F1
#
_entry.id   AF-A0A6A5BST4-F1
#
_cell.length_a   1.000
_cell.length_b   1.000
_cell.length_c   1.000
_cell.angle_alpha   90.00
_cell.angle_beta   90.00
_cell.angle_gamma   90.00
#
_symmetry.space_group_name_H-M   'P 1'
#
loop_
_entity.id
_entity.type
_entity.pdbx_description
1 polymer ?
#
loop_
_entity_poly.entity_id
_entity_poly.type
_entity_poly.pdbx_seq_one_letter_code
_entity_poly.pdbx_strand_id
1 'polypeptide(L)'
;MLIKITSLSKNHPHETFSQNYSSRNSSQTMHSTTNPLKKVKKARVITFIRGSEFRNVNISQFPKRGLLLQHLRQLFSDSQLSFFVEPSSGEEVENFKDLKKSVTTVLVLDDSEDVEYVLYRYQKEHRRLC
;
A
#
# COMPACT_ATOMS: atom_id res chain seq x y z
N MET A 1 -53.05 4.61 -11.49
CA MET A 1 -53.06 4.80 -12.95
C MET A 1 -52.01 3.89 -13.56
N LEU A 2 -52.46 2.83 -14.24
CA LEU A 2 -51.69 2.02 -15.18
C LEU A 2 -51.72 2.68 -16.56
N ILE A 3 -50.93 2.14 -17.52
CA ILE A 3 -50.91 2.35 -18.99
C ILE A 3 -49.62 3.12 -19.42
N LYS A 4 -48.79 2.70 -20.39
CA LYS A 4 -48.78 1.59 -21.37
C LYS A 4 -47.33 1.37 -21.85
N ILE A 5 -47.01 0.12 -22.17
CA ILE A 5 -45.85 -0.31 -22.95
C ILE A 5 -46.29 -0.44 -24.41
N THR A 6 -45.47 0.01 -25.37
CA THR A 6 -45.44 -0.39 -26.79
C THR A 6 -44.01 -0.10 -27.27
N SER A 7 -43.08 -1.03 -27.56
CA SER A 7 -43.02 -2.25 -28.39
C SER A 7 -43.03 -2.03 -29.92
N LEU A 8 -42.13 -2.79 -30.57
CA LEU A 8 -41.95 -3.09 -32.01
C LEU A 8 -41.15 -2.06 -32.86
N SER A 9 -40.32 -2.43 -33.84
CA SER A 9 -39.79 -3.70 -34.39
C SER A 9 -39.02 -3.36 -35.68
N LYS A 10 -37.99 -4.16 -36.05
CA LYS A 10 -37.73 -4.78 -37.39
C LYS A 10 -36.22 -5.13 -37.52
N ASN A 11 -35.84 -6.42 -37.45
CA ASN A 11 -35.62 -7.38 -38.56
C ASN A 11 -34.37 -7.06 -39.41
N HIS A 12 -33.21 -7.74 -39.24
CA HIS A 12 -32.69 -8.94 -39.97
C HIS A 12 -32.38 -8.70 -41.48
N PRO A 13 -31.50 -9.49 -42.19
CA PRO A 13 -30.45 -10.46 -41.81
C PRO A 13 -29.13 -10.38 -42.66
N HIS A 14 -28.16 -11.26 -42.32
CA HIS A 14 -27.16 -11.98 -43.16
C HIS A 14 -26.45 -11.31 -44.35
N GLU A 15 -25.10 -11.28 -44.29
CA GLU A 15 -24.25 -11.70 -45.43
C GLU A 15 -23.06 -12.52 -44.94
N THR A 16 -22.87 -13.66 -45.60
CA THR A 16 -21.75 -14.59 -45.46
C THR A 16 -20.88 -14.41 -46.69
N PHE A 17 -19.58 -14.21 -46.55
CA PHE A 17 -18.66 -14.41 -47.66
C PHE A 17 -17.35 -15.05 -47.22
N SER A 18 -16.97 -16.06 -48.01
CA SER A 18 -15.93 -17.05 -47.80
C SER A 18 -14.51 -16.55 -48.13
N GLN A 19 -13.55 -17.13 -47.41
CA GLN A 19 -12.26 -17.68 -47.87
C GLN A 19 -11.24 -16.75 -48.59
N ASN A 20 -9.99 -16.67 -48.09
CA ASN A 20 -8.87 -17.52 -48.55
C ASN A 20 -7.45 -17.04 -48.14
N TYR A 21 -6.61 -18.04 -47.85
CA TYR A 21 -5.13 -18.15 -47.92
C TYR A 21 -4.21 -17.02 -47.41
N SER A 22 -3.31 -17.38 -46.48
CA SER A 22 -1.88 -17.58 -46.82
C SER A 22 -1.05 -18.03 -45.62
N SER A 23 -0.45 -19.21 -45.76
CA SER A 23 0.64 -19.70 -44.93
C SER A 23 1.84 -18.75 -45.00
N ARG A 24 2.35 -18.31 -43.85
CA ARG A 24 3.72 -17.80 -43.74
C ARG A 24 4.38 -18.40 -42.51
N ASN A 25 5.28 -19.34 -42.79
CA ASN A 25 6.33 -19.77 -41.89
C ASN A 25 6.99 -18.56 -41.24
N SER A 26 7.00 -18.52 -39.91
CA SER A 26 7.96 -17.73 -39.16
C SER A 26 8.51 -18.61 -38.06
N SER A 27 9.77 -19.01 -38.27
CA SER A 27 10.64 -19.61 -37.29
C SER A 27 10.60 -18.79 -36.01
N GLN A 28 9.86 -19.25 -35.00
CA GLN A 28 9.98 -18.71 -33.65
C GLN A 28 11.27 -19.26 -33.06
N THR A 29 12.31 -18.43 -33.08
CA THR A 29 13.45 -18.54 -32.18
C THR A 29 12.93 -18.67 -30.76
N MET A 30 13.17 -19.82 -30.14
CA MET A 30 13.00 -20.01 -28.70
C MET A 30 14.05 -19.16 -27.98
N HIS A 31 13.74 -17.89 -27.75
CA HIS A 31 14.44 -17.12 -26.75
C HIS A 31 13.95 -17.60 -25.39
N SER A 32 14.70 -18.54 -24.80
CA SER A 32 14.70 -18.78 -23.36
C SER A 32 14.86 -17.44 -22.66
N THR A 33 13.74 -16.83 -22.29
CA THR A 33 13.71 -15.64 -21.48
C THR A 33 14.02 -16.12 -20.08
N THR A 34 15.29 -16.10 -19.70
CA THR A 34 15.71 -16.25 -18.33
C THR A 34 15.05 -15.10 -17.56
N ASN A 35 13.93 -15.40 -16.89
CA ASN A 35 13.34 -14.51 -15.91
C ASN A 35 14.48 -14.08 -14.97
N PRO A 36 14.89 -12.80 -14.94
CA PRO A 36 15.82 -12.38 -13.92
C PRO A 36 15.08 -12.60 -12.61
N LEU A 37 15.59 -13.52 -11.78
CA LEU A 37 15.07 -13.80 -10.44
C LEU A 37 14.78 -12.45 -9.78
N LYS A 38 13.49 -12.10 -9.71
CA LYS A 38 13.01 -10.94 -8.97
C LYS A 38 13.57 -11.12 -7.57
N LYS A 39 14.59 -10.34 -7.21
CA LYS A 39 15.12 -10.30 -5.84
C LYS A 39 13.92 -10.00 -4.95
N VAL A 40 13.42 -11.01 -4.26
CA VAL A 40 12.30 -10.88 -3.34
C VAL A 40 12.79 -9.95 -2.25
N LYS A 41 12.36 -8.68 -2.27
CA LYS A 41 12.64 -7.74 -1.20
C LYS A 41 12.06 -8.36 0.06
N LYS A 42 12.92 -8.70 1.03
CA LYS A 42 12.49 -9.21 2.33
C LYS A 42 11.42 -8.27 2.88
N ALA A 43 10.30 -8.84 3.34
CA ALA A 43 9.26 -8.07 4.00
C ALA A 43 9.88 -7.35 5.21
N ARG A 44 9.62 -6.04 5.33
CA ARG A 44 10.14 -5.25 6.44
C ARG A 44 8.94 -4.72 7.20
N VAL A 45 8.66 -5.35 8.32
CA VAL A 45 7.52 -5.02 9.18
C VAL A 45 7.98 -4.04 10.24
N ILE A 46 7.24 -2.95 10.39
CA ILE A 46 7.43 -1.93 11.43
C ILE A 46 6.15 -1.85 12.25
N THR A 47 6.31 -1.70 13.57
CA THR A 47 5.23 -1.46 14.51
C THR A 47 4.95 0.03 14.58
N PHE A 48 3.77 0.46 14.13
CA PHE A 48 3.29 1.82 14.30
C PHE A 48 2.40 1.88 15.54
N ILE A 49 2.60 2.88 16.40
CA ILE A 49 1.89 3.02 17.68
C ILE A 49 1.22 4.39 17.73
N ARG A 50 -0.06 4.41 18.12
CA ARG A 50 -0.81 5.62 18.42
C ARG A 50 -1.56 5.43 19.72
N GLY A 51 -1.22 6.21 20.75
CA GLY A 51 -1.77 6.01 22.10
C GLY A 51 -1.57 4.57 22.57
N SER A 52 -2.66 3.87 22.87
CA SER A 52 -2.65 2.45 23.25
C SER A 52 -2.76 1.46 22.08
N GLU A 53 -2.95 1.94 20.86
CA GLU A 53 -3.11 1.10 19.67
C GLU A 53 -1.79 0.85 18.96
N PHE A 54 -1.62 -0.34 18.39
CA PHE A 54 -0.49 -0.66 17.54
C PHE A 54 -0.90 -1.40 16.26
N ARG A 55 -0.12 -1.20 15.19
CA ARG A 55 -0.31 -1.79 13.86
C ARG A 55 1.03 -2.23 13.28
N ASN A 56 1.11 -3.48 12.87
CA ASN A 56 2.29 -4.02 12.20
C ASN A 56 2.13 -3.85 10.69
N VAL A 57 2.97 -3.03 10.07
CA VAL A 57 2.86 -2.69 8.65
C VAL A 57 4.11 -3.09 7.91
N ASN A 58 3.95 -3.84 6.81
CA ASN A 58 5.04 -4.15 5.89
C ASN A 58 5.36 -2.94 5.02
N ILE A 59 6.32 -2.12 5.45
CA ILE A 59 6.70 -0.88 4.75
C ILE A 59 7.31 -1.13 3.37
N SER A 60 7.74 -2.35 3.05
CA SER A 60 8.23 -2.70 1.71
C SER A 60 7.13 -2.61 0.64
N GLN A 61 5.85 -2.63 1.04
CA GLN A 61 4.70 -2.47 0.13
C GLN A 61 4.42 -1.00 -0.22
N PHE A 62 4.96 -0.06 0.57
CA PHE A 62 4.70 1.37 0.41
C PHE A 62 5.95 2.07 -0.14
N PRO A 63 5.98 2.45 -1.43
CA PRO A 63 7.17 3.05 -2.01
C PRO A 63 7.43 4.50 -1.54
N LYS A 64 6.41 5.18 -1.01
CA LYS A 64 6.41 6.60 -0.63
C LYS A 64 5.77 6.82 0.76
N ARG A 65 6.25 7.83 1.51
CA ARG A 65 5.70 8.24 2.82
C ARG A 65 4.20 8.51 2.76
N GLY A 66 3.74 9.29 1.78
CA GLY A 66 2.31 9.64 1.67
C GLY A 66 1.36 8.45 1.50
N LEU A 67 1.79 7.38 0.80
CA LEU A 67 0.97 6.16 0.65
C LEU A 67 0.92 5.35 1.94
N LEU A 68 2.05 5.25 2.65
CA LEU A 68 2.07 4.66 3.98
C LEU A 68 1.16 5.46 4.93
N LEU A 69 1.26 6.79 4.89
CA LEU A 69 0.47 7.67 5.75
C LEU A 69 -1.03 7.50 5.47
N GLN A 70 -1.45 7.48 4.21
CA GLN A 70 -2.84 7.22 3.82
C GLN A 70 -3.33 5.86 4.35
N HIS A 71 -2.49 4.83 4.28
CA HIS A 71 -2.81 3.51 4.82
C HIS A 71 -2.92 3.52 6.35
N LEU A 72 -1.99 4.16 7.05
CA LEU A 72 -2.04 4.29 8.51
C LEU A 72 -3.28 5.06 8.97
N ARG A 73 -3.67 6.12 8.26
CA ARG A 73 -4.91 6.86 8.52
C ARG A 73 -6.14 5.97 8.45
N GLN A 74 -6.17 5.03 7.51
CA GLN A 74 -7.23 4.01 7.44
C GLN A 74 -7.14 3.00 8.58
N LEU A 75 -5.95 2.51 8.92
CA LEU A 75 -5.76 1.49 9.96
C LEU A 75 -6.05 1.98 11.38
N PHE A 76 -5.82 3.26 11.65
CA PHE A 76 -6.12 3.92 12.92
C PHE A 76 -7.44 4.67 12.90
N SER A 77 -8.15 4.69 11.75
CA SER A 77 -9.37 5.48 11.56
C SER A 77 -9.19 6.97 11.93
N ASP A 78 -8.04 7.53 11.60
CA ASP A 78 -7.65 8.89 11.96
C ASP A 78 -7.07 9.61 10.74
N SER A 79 -7.72 10.69 10.30
CA SER A 79 -7.29 11.46 9.13
C SER A 79 -6.20 12.50 9.39
N GLN A 80 -5.96 12.86 10.65
CA GLN A 80 -5.04 13.92 11.05
C GLN A 80 -3.59 13.45 11.19
N LEU A 81 -3.36 12.15 11.32
CA LEU A 81 -2.02 11.56 11.35
C LEU A 81 -1.10 12.16 10.29
N SER A 82 0.02 12.74 10.71
CA SER A 82 0.98 13.35 9.80
C SER A 82 2.45 13.20 10.25
N PHE A 83 2.66 12.99 11.54
CA PHE A 83 3.96 13.08 12.19
C PHE A 83 4.43 11.72 12.71
N PHE A 84 5.71 11.40 12.51
CA PHE A 84 6.31 10.12 12.86
C PHE A 84 7.51 10.34 13.76
N VAL A 85 7.59 9.63 14.89
CA VAL A 85 8.71 9.73 15.83
C VAL A 85 9.29 8.35 16.10
N GLU A 86 10.61 8.25 16.08
CA GLU A 86 11.29 7.04 16.54
C GLU A 86 11.46 7.11 18.07
N PRO A 87 10.90 6.18 18.85
CA PRO A 87 10.87 6.29 20.30
C PRO A 87 12.23 6.14 20.98
N SER A 88 13.21 5.51 20.32
CA SER A 88 14.57 5.33 20.84
C SER A 88 15.41 6.60 20.76
N SER A 89 15.26 7.38 19.69
CA SER A 89 15.97 8.66 19.52
C SER A 89 15.16 9.85 20.01
N GLY A 90 13.83 9.74 20.00
CA GLY A 90 12.92 10.87 20.19
C GLY A 90 12.86 11.82 18.98
N GLU A 91 13.52 11.48 17.88
CA GLU A 91 13.61 12.32 16.69
C GLU A 91 12.47 12.05 15.71
N GLU A 92 12.09 13.08 14.94
CA GLU A 92 11.16 12.92 13.83
C GLU A 92 11.78 12.03 12.75
N VAL A 93 10.99 11.09 12.25
CA VAL A 93 11.29 10.34 11.05
C VAL A 93 10.89 11.15 9.81
N GLU A 94 11.71 12.12 9.44
CA GLU A 94 11.46 12.94 8.24
C GLU A 94 11.55 12.10 6.96
N ASN A 95 12.57 11.25 6.88
CA ASN A 95 12.95 10.52 5.68
C ASN A 95 12.51 9.06 5.73
N PHE A 96 11.67 8.68 4.77
CA PHE A 96 11.20 7.29 4.61
C PHE A 96 12.33 6.26 4.40
N LYS A 97 13.53 6.72 4.01
CA LYS A 97 14.71 5.85 3.89
C LYS A 97 15.24 5.42 5.26
N ASP A 98 14.96 6.16 6.32
CA ASP A 98 15.50 5.87 7.65
C ASP A 98 14.67 4.80 8.37
N LEU A 99 13.35 4.77 8.11
CA LEU A 99 12.50 3.60 8.39
C LEU A 99 13.05 2.31 7.79
N LYS A 100 13.82 2.39 6.70
CA LYS A 100 14.38 1.23 6.01
C LYS A 100 15.74 0.79 6.51
N LYS A 101 16.31 1.38 7.56
CA LYS A 101 17.65 1.01 8.06
C LYS A 101 17.58 0.22 9.37
N SER A 102 17.13 0.83 10.46
CA SER A 102 17.17 0.23 11.82
C SER A 102 15.85 0.32 12.59
N VAL A 103 14.93 1.18 12.16
CA VAL A 103 13.68 1.43 12.91
C VAL A 103 12.77 0.20 12.85
N THR A 104 12.34 -0.24 14.03
CA THR A 104 11.36 -1.32 14.24
C THR A 104 10.03 -0.80 14.78
N THR A 105 10.05 0.32 15.50
CA THR A 105 8.86 0.94 16.11
C THR A 105 8.82 2.42 15.77
N VAL A 106 7.62 2.94 15.49
CA VAL A 106 7.36 4.35 15.17
C VAL A 106 6.12 4.80 15.91
N LEU A 107 6.20 5.92 16.61
CA LEU A 107 5.05 6.62 17.16
C LEU A 107 4.43 7.50 16.07
N VAL A 108 3.10 7.47 15.97
CA VAL A 108 2.36 8.21 14.95
C VAL A 108 1.48 9.23 15.64
N LEU A 109 1.63 10.49 15.26
CA LEU A 109 0.97 11.64 15.88
C LEU A 109 0.27 12.50 14.81
N ASP A 110 -0.63 13.34 15.28
CA ASP A 110 -1.33 14.32 14.44
C ASP A 110 -0.37 15.45 14.04
N ASP A 111 0.44 15.93 14.99
CA ASP A 111 1.47 16.93 14.81
C ASP A 111 2.67 16.71 15.76
N SER A 112 3.54 17.73 15.85
CA SER A 112 4.76 17.72 16.65
C SER A 112 4.58 18.21 18.10
N GLU A 113 3.45 18.78 18.47
CA GLU A 113 3.28 19.45 19.78
C GLU A 113 3.28 18.44 20.94
N ASP A 114 2.81 17.22 20.68
CA ASP A 114 2.62 16.18 21.70
C ASP A 114 3.80 15.22 21.86
N VAL A 115 4.91 15.44 21.14
CA VAL A 115 6.00 14.46 21.02
C VAL A 115 6.58 14.09 22.39
N GLU A 116 6.91 15.07 23.23
CA GLU A 116 7.49 14.82 24.55
C GLU A 116 6.55 14.02 25.45
N TYR A 117 5.26 14.38 25.47
CA TYR A 117 4.26 13.71 26.28
C TYR A 117 4.06 12.26 25.82
N VAL A 118 3.92 12.04 24.51
CA VAL A 118 3.71 10.71 23.94
C VAL A 118 4.94 9.82 24.12
N LEU A 119 6.16 10.37 23.96
CA LEU A 119 7.40 9.68 24.27
C LEU A 119 7.48 9.27 25.74
N TYR A 120 7.19 10.20 26.66
CA TYR A 120 7.16 9.91 28.10
C TYR A 120 6.18 8.77 28.42
N ARG A 121 4.97 8.83 27.86
CA ARG A 121 3.95 7.79 28.03
C ARG A 121 4.44 6.44 27.51
N TYR A 122 4.97 6.41 26.29
CA TYR A 122 5.52 5.20 25.68
C TYR A 122 6.64 4.60 26.55
N GLN A 123 7.62 5.41 26.96
CA GLN A 123 8.72 4.97 27.80
C GLN A 123 8.26 4.46 29.17
N LYS A 124 7.29 5.13 29.81
CA LYS A 124 6.73 4.69 31.09
C LYS A 124 6.05 3.33 31.00
N GLU A 125 5.30 3.10 29.93
CA GLU A 125 4.57 1.85 29.69
C GLU A 125 5.52 0.70 29.31
N HIS A 126 6.60 0.99 28.59
CA HIS A 126 7.56 0.00 28.07
C HIS A 126 8.83 -0.16 28.91
N ARG A 127 9.05 0.67 29.96
CA ARG A 127 10.17 0.55 30.91
C ARG A 127 10.14 -0.72 31.75
N ARG A 128 9.03 -1.46 31.77
CA ARG A 128 8.86 -2.69 32.56
C ARG A 128 9.43 -3.95 31.89
N LEU A 129 10.11 -3.81 30.75
CA LEU A 129 10.68 -4.92 29.98
C LEU A 129 12.23 -4.95 29.97
N CYS A 130 12.87 -4.10 30.78
CA CYS A 130 14.32 -4.13 31.02
C CYS A 130 14.61 -4.47 32.49
#